data_AF-A0A821VB98-F1
#
_entry.id   AF-A0A821VB98-F1
#
_cell.length_a   1.000
_cell.length_b   1.000
_cell.length_c   1.000
_cell.angle_alpha   90.00
_cell.angle_beta   90.00
_cell.angle_gamma   90.00
#
_symmetry.space_group_name_H-M   'P 1'
#
loop_
_entity.id
_entity.type
_entity.pdbx_description
1 polymer ?
#
loop_
_entity_poly.entity_id
_entity_poly.type
_entity_poly.pdbx_seq_one_letter_code
_entity_poly.pdbx_strand_id
1 'polypeptide(L)'
;MATFVENSVHGEIKIKGEQANFHGDEILDVSVRDTLRYDAECIILGSANIRLHQEQQMPIKYQCFYDPSKAHMKFEQIKSIPGGITLLASIERNGQLLYANDTDLSLAEEVNIELVKIE
;
A
#
# COMPACT_ATOMS: atom_id res chain seq x y z
N MET A 1 23.26 -21.11 -5.06
CA MET A 1 22.34 -20.14 -5.70
C MET A 1 21.29 -19.82 -4.65
N ALA A 2 21.24 -18.58 -4.16
CA ALA A 2 20.21 -18.17 -3.21
C ALA A 2 18.90 -18.00 -3.97
N THR A 3 17.91 -18.81 -3.66
CA THR A 3 16.54 -18.64 -4.15
C THR A 3 16.01 -17.37 -3.50
N PHE A 4 15.92 -16.28 -4.25
CA PHE A 4 15.14 -15.11 -3.82
C PHE A 4 13.69 -15.56 -3.73
N VAL A 5 13.18 -15.70 -2.51
CA VAL A 5 11.73 -15.81 -2.30
C VAL A 5 11.20 -14.38 -2.42
N GLU A 6 10.54 -14.08 -3.53
CA GLU A 6 9.86 -12.81 -3.71
C GLU A 6 8.70 -12.75 -2.72
N ASN A 7 8.81 -11.88 -1.71
CA ASN A 7 7.71 -11.65 -0.79
C ASN A 7 6.77 -10.63 -1.43
N SER A 8 5.49 -10.95 -1.48
CA SER A 8 4.47 -10.05 -2.01
C SER A 8 3.21 -10.06 -1.16
N VAL A 9 2.47 -8.97 -1.27
CA VAL A 9 1.09 -8.84 -0.83
C VAL A 9 0.24 -8.45 -2.03
N HIS A 10 -0.98 -8.97 -2.12
CA HIS A 10 -1.90 -8.67 -3.21
C HIS A 10 -3.32 -8.47 -2.70
N GLY A 11 -4.21 -8.03 -3.58
CA GLY A 11 -5.62 -7.89 -3.27
C GLY A 11 -6.31 -6.93 -4.21
N GLU A 12 -7.42 -6.38 -3.74
CA GLU A 12 -8.24 -5.41 -4.46
C GLU A 12 -8.34 -4.09 -3.71
N ILE A 13 -8.30 -2.99 -4.46
CA ILE A 13 -8.47 -1.64 -3.94
C ILE A 13 -9.77 -1.07 -4.48
N LYS A 14 -10.59 -0.50 -3.60
CA LYS A 14 -11.83 0.20 -3.95
C LYS A 14 -11.90 1.54 -3.23
N ILE A 15 -12.80 2.41 -3.68
CA ILE A 15 -13.10 3.68 -3.01
C ILE A 15 -14.41 3.54 -2.25
N LYS A 16 -14.44 4.04 -1.02
CA LYS A 16 -15.59 3.98 -0.12
C LYS A 16 -16.72 4.86 -0.61
N GLY A 17 -17.88 4.26 -0.87
CA GLY A 17 -19.12 4.99 -1.08
C GLY A 17 -19.26 5.75 -2.40
N GLU A 18 -18.29 5.67 -3.31
CA GLU A 18 -18.37 6.31 -4.64
C GLU A 18 -17.62 5.52 -5.72
N GLN A 19 -17.96 5.81 -6.99
CA GLN A 19 -17.08 5.52 -8.12
C GLN A 19 -16.25 6.76 -8.43
N ALA A 20 -14.93 6.61 -8.45
CA ALA A 20 -14.06 7.68 -8.90
C ALA A 20 -14.05 7.80 -10.41
N ASN A 21 -14.05 9.05 -10.88
CA ASN A 21 -13.82 9.38 -12.28
C ASN A 21 -12.35 9.75 -12.46
N PHE A 22 -11.55 8.82 -12.98
CA PHE A 22 -10.14 9.04 -13.27
C PHE A 22 -9.94 9.75 -14.62
N HIS A 23 -8.90 10.57 -14.69
CA HIS A 23 -8.52 11.39 -15.83
C HIS A 23 -7.38 10.75 -16.64
N GLY A 24 -6.71 9.72 -16.11
CA GLY A 24 -5.64 8.96 -16.78
C GLY A 24 -4.21 9.41 -16.42
N ASP A 25 -4.09 10.38 -15.53
CA ASP A 25 -2.84 10.87 -14.95
C ASP A 25 -2.73 10.56 -13.45
N GLU A 26 -3.74 9.93 -12.86
CA GLU A 26 -3.69 9.46 -11.47
C GLU A 26 -2.74 8.26 -11.31
N ILE A 27 -2.05 8.24 -10.18
CA ILE A 27 -1.15 7.14 -9.78
C ILE A 27 -1.69 6.58 -8.47
N LEU A 28 -1.95 5.28 -8.48
CA LEU A 28 -2.19 4.48 -7.29
C LEU A 28 -0.83 4.00 -6.75
N ASP A 29 -0.43 4.50 -5.58
CA ASP A 29 0.69 3.95 -4.81
C ASP A 29 0.17 2.96 -3.79
N VAL A 30 0.88 1.84 -3.62
CA VAL A 30 0.68 0.90 -2.53
C VAL A 30 2.04 0.60 -1.92
N SER A 31 2.18 0.75 -0.61
CA SER A 31 3.45 0.53 0.07
C SER A 31 3.32 -0.36 1.30
N VAL A 32 4.32 -1.22 1.51
CA VAL A 32 4.50 -2.01 2.73
C VAL A 32 5.52 -1.29 3.59
N ARG A 33 5.13 -0.94 4.81
CA ARG A 33 5.89 -0.04 5.68
C ARG A 33 6.14 -0.66 7.03
N ASP A 34 7.30 -0.39 7.56
CA ASP A 34 7.69 -0.65 8.94
C ASP A 34 7.46 0.63 9.76
N THR A 35 6.50 0.55 10.68
CA THR A 35 5.90 1.69 11.39
C THR A 35 6.20 1.72 12.89
N LEU A 36 7.03 0.80 13.41
CA LEU A 36 7.40 0.81 14.84
C LEU A 36 8.38 1.91 15.26
N ARG A 37 8.89 2.69 14.30
CA ARG A 37 9.75 3.83 14.60
C ARG A 37 8.89 5.03 14.99
N TYR A 38 8.49 5.09 16.27
CA TYR A 38 7.66 6.18 16.79
C TYR A 38 8.34 7.57 16.73
N ASP A 39 9.66 7.61 16.67
CA ASP A 39 10.50 8.82 16.70
C ASP A 39 11.18 9.14 15.36
N ALA A 40 10.88 8.39 14.30
CA ALA A 40 11.52 8.57 13.00
C ALA A 40 10.58 8.27 11.83
N GLU A 41 11.02 8.61 10.63
CA GLU A 41 10.31 8.24 9.40
C GLU A 41 10.13 6.72 9.31
N CYS A 42 8.94 6.31 8.84
CA CYS A 42 8.65 4.92 8.55
C CYS A 42 9.59 4.38 7.47
N ILE A 43 9.95 3.09 7.55
CA ILE A 43 10.80 2.47 6.53
C ILE A 43 9.90 1.80 5.49
N ILE A 44 10.07 2.18 4.22
CA ILE A 44 9.38 1.52 3.09
C ILE A 44 10.11 0.24 2.73
N LEU A 45 9.46 -0.90 2.96
CA LEU A 45 9.99 -2.22 2.63
C LEU A 45 9.81 -2.53 1.13
N GLY A 46 8.73 -2.02 0.55
CA GLY A 46 8.39 -2.14 -0.86
C GLY A 46 7.23 -1.24 -1.25
N SER A 47 7.13 -0.93 -2.54
CA SER A 47 6.08 -0.10 -3.11
C SER A 47 5.72 -0.54 -4.52
N ALA A 48 4.46 -0.40 -4.90
CA ALA A 48 3.96 -0.59 -6.24
C ALA A 48 3.23 0.68 -6.71
N ASN A 49 3.56 1.13 -7.91
CA ASN A 49 2.94 2.28 -8.55
C ASN A 49 2.16 1.82 -9.77
N ILE A 50 0.85 2.05 -9.76
CA ILE A 50 -0.07 1.65 -10.83
C ILE A 50 -0.66 2.92 -11.42
N ARG A 51 -0.37 3.18 -12.69
CA ARG A 51 -1.00 4.28 -13.41
C ARG A 51 -2.45 3.93 -13.69
N LEU A 52 -3.36 4.82 -13.29
CA LEU A 52 -4.77 4.66 -13.55
C LEU A 52 -5.14 5.22 -14.91
N HIS A 53 -6.08 4.57 -15.59
CA HIS A 53 -6.57 4.98 -16.89
C HIS A 53 -7.87 5.77 -16.77
N GLN A 54 -8.14 6.62 -17.76
CA GLN A 54 -9.43 7.27 -17.88
C GLN A 54 -10.54 6.22 -17.92
N GLU A 55 -11.64 6.47 -17.19
CA GLU A 55 -12.78 5.54 -17.08
C GLU A 55 -12.46 4.18 -16.44
N GLN A 56 -11.29 4.02 -15.82
CA GLN A 56 -10.97 2.78 -15.11
C GLN A 56 -11.97 2.54 -13.97
N GLN A 57 -12.56 1.34 -13.96
CA GLN A 57 -13.52 0.94 -12.94
C GLN A 57 -12.82 0.38 -11.71
N MET A 58 -13.42 0.64 -10.55
CA MET A 58 -13.09 0.00 -9.28
C MET A 58 -13.90 -1.32 -9.12
N PRO A 59 -13.36 -2.34 -8.42
CA PRO A 59 -12.07 -2.36 -7.76
C PRO A 59 -10.89 -2.62 -8.70
N ILE A 60 -9.69 -2.22 -8.27
CA ILE A 60 -8.42 -2.43 -9.00
C ILE A 60 -7.60 -3.49 -8.28
N LYS A 61 -7.11 -4.48 -9.03
CA LYS A 61 -6.18 -5.48 -8.49
C LYS A 61 -4.79 -4.88 -8.34
N TYR A 62 -4.11 -5.22 -7.25
CA TYR A 62 -2.73 -4.81 -7.00
C TYR A 62 -1.87 -5.98 -6.55
N GLN A 63 -0.57 -5.83 -6.75
CA GLN A 63 0.46 -6.66 -6.15
C GLN A 63 1.64 -5.77 -5.77
N CYS A 64 2.09 -5.86 -4.52
CA CYS A 64 3.23 -5.13 -4.01
C CYS A 64 4.29 -6.11 -3.51
N PHE A 65 5.46 -6.06 -4.14
CA PHE A 65 6.63 -6.80 -3.68
C PHE A 65 7.35 -6.02 -2.59
N TYR A 66 7.89 -6.71 -1.58
CA TYR A 66 8.63 -6.09 -0.49
C TYR A 66 9.82 -6.94 -0.06
N ASP A 67 10.80 -6.28 0.56
CA ASP A 67 12.00 -6.91 1.06
C ASP A 67 12.04 -6.87 2.60
N PRO A 68 11.80 -8.00 3.28
CA PRO A 68 11.89 -8.12 4.73
C PRO A 68 13.23 -7.67 5.32
N SER A 69 14.33 -7.73 4.54
CA SER A 69 15.67 -7.39 5.04
C SER A 69 15.87 -5.89 5.26
N LYS A 70 14.99 -5.04 4.71
CA LYS A 70 15.00 -3.59 4.92
C LYS A 70 14.44 -3.16 6.28
N ALA A 71 13.76 -4.06 6.99
CA ALA A 71 13.13 -3.74 8.27
C ALA A 71 14.18 -3.37 9.35
N HIS A 72 13.83 -2.49 10.29
CA HIS A 72 14.78 -1.99 11.31
C HIS A 72 15.21 -3.07 12.32
N MET A 73 14.39 -4.11 12.47
CA MET A 73 14.61 -5.28 13.32
C MET A 73 14.24 -6.54 12.54
N LYS A 74 14.36 -7.72 13.18
CA LYS A 74 13.98 -8.98 12.55
C LYS A 74 12.51 -8.93 12.12
N PHE A 75 12.27 -9.06 10.82
CA PHE A 75 10.94 -8.92 10.21
C PHE A 75 9.84 -9.75 10.90
N GLU A 76 10.11 -11.02 11.20
CA GLU A 76 9.15 -11.90 11.91
C GLU A 76 8.75 -11.38 13.30
N GLN A 77 9.61 -10.62 13.97
CA GLN A 77 9.27 -9.99 15.26
C GLN A 77 8.35 -8.79 15.04
N ILE A 78 8.69 -7.91 14.10
CA ILE A 78 7.90 -6.71 13.80
C ILE A 78 6.51 -7.09 13.28
N LYS A 79 6.43 -8.08 12.38
CA LYS A 79 5.17 -8.59 11.82
C LYS A 79 4.21 -9.12 12.87
N SER A 80 4.73 -9.62 14.01
CA SER A 80 3.91 -10.10 15.13
C SER A 80 3.34 -8.99 16.00
N ILE A 81 3.85 -7.76 15.87
CA ILE A 81 3.39 -6.60 16.64
C ILE A 81 2.26 -5.92 15.86
N PRO A 82 1.06 -5.74 16.46
CA PRO A 82 -0.03 -5.01 15.83
C PRO A 82 0.43 -3.60 15.43
N GLY A 83 0.21 -3.21 14.17
CA GLY A 83 0.67 -1.93 13.64
C GLY A 83 2.19 -1.84 13.43
N GLY A 84 2.92 -2.96 13.50
CA GLY A 84 4.36 -2.97 13.30
C GLY A 84 4.77 -2.94 11.83
N ILE A 85 4.12 -3.77 11.00
CA ILE A 85 4.17 -3.67 9.54
C ILE A 85 2.77 -3.33 9.03
N THR A 86 2.65 -2.23 8.30
CA THR A 86 1.37 -1.75 7.76
C THR A 86 1.42 -1.59 6.24
N LEU A 87 0.25 -1.73 5.60
CA LEU A 87 0.03 -1.29 4.24
C LEU A 87 -0.54 0.13 4.22
N LEU A 88 -0.07 0.92 3.27
CA LEU A 88 -0.70 2.16 2.84
C LEU A 88 -1.04 2.02 1.36
N ALA A 89 -2.16 2.61 0.96
CA ALA A 89 -2.43 2.89 -0.43
C ALA A 89 -3.01 4.30 -0.58
N SER A 90 -2.61 4.97 -1.65
CA SER A 90 -3.07 6.31 -1.98
C SER A 90 -3.25 6.47 -3.48
N ILE A 91 -4.13 7.38 -3.87
CA ILE A 91 -4.25 7.83 -5.25
C ILE A 91 -3.90 9.32 -5.27
N GLU A 92 -2.93 9.66 -6.09
CA GLU A 92 -2.44 11.02 -6.26
C GLU A 92 -2.55 11.45 -7.72
N ARG A 93 -2.68 12.76 -7.95
CA ARG A 93 -2.66 13.37 -9.27
C ARG A 93 -1.85 14.65 -9.23
N ASN A 94 -0.80 14.74 -10.05
CA ASN A 94 0.07 15.92 -10.13
C ASN A 94 0.58 16.38 -8.74
N GLY A 95 0.90 15.42 -7.85
CA GLY A 95 1.36 15.67 -6.48
C GLY A 95 0.26 16.04 -5.47
N GLN A 96 -1.00 16.07 -5.89
CA GLN A 96 -2.14 16.23 -4.99
C GLN A 96 -2.69 14.87 -4.58
N LEU A 97 -2.74 14.60 -3.28
CA LEU A 97 -3.41 13.43 -2.73
C LEU A 97 -4.93 13.57 -2.89
N LEU A 98 -5.56 12.59 -3.55
CA LEU A 98 -7.00 12.55 -3.80
C LEU A 98 -7.70 11.54 -2.91
N TYR A 99 -7.09 10.37 -2.73
CA TYR A 99 -7.64 9.27 -1.94
C TYR A 99 -6.54 8.60 -1.12
N ALA A 100 -6.86 8.11 0.07
CA ALA A 100 -5.97 7.29 0.88
C ALA A 100 -6.76 6.32 1.76
N ASN A 101 -6.15 5.24 2.24
CA ASN A 101 -6.74 4.47 3.33
C ASN A 101 -6.59 5.25 4.65
N ASP A 102 -7.66 5.30 5.43
CA ASP A 102 -7.73 5.98 6.74
C ASP A 102 -7.50 5.03 7.93
N THR A 103 -7.23 3.76 7.65
CA THR A 103 -7.06 2.70 8.64
C THR A 103 -5.69 2.03 8.48
N ASP A 104 -5.06 1.71 9.61
CA ASP A 104 -3.84 0.90 9.61
C ASP A 104 -4.17 -0.55 9.23
N LEU A 105 -3.60 -1.00 8.12
CA LEU A 105 -3.83 -2.35 7.60
C LEU A 105 -2.61 -3.23 7.88
N SER A 106 -2.76 -4.25 8.72
CA SER A 106 -1.70 -5.21 9.00
C SER A 106 -1.31 -6.01 7.75
N LEU A 107 -0.03 -6.32 7.61
CA LEU A 107 0.47 -7.15 6.50
C LEU A 107 -0.05 -8.60 6.57
N ALA A 108 -0.75 -9.00 5.51
CA ALA A 108 -1.14 -10.36 5.21
C ALA A 108 -0.72 -10.73 3.77
N GLU A 109 -0.93 -11.98 3.36
CA GLU A 109 -0.69 -12.41 1.97
C GLU A 109 -1.69 -11.73 1.01
N GLU A 110 -2.96 -11.68 1.41
CA GLU A 110 -4.04 -11.00 0.70
C GLU A 110 -4.70 -9.96 1.60
N VAL A 111 -4.81 -8.71 1.13
CA VAL A 111 -5.55 -7.67 1.85
C VAL A 111 -6.27 -6.75 0.87
N ASN A 112 -7.58 -6.61 1.08
CA ASN A 112 -8.42 -5.68 0.33
C ASN A 112 -8.40 -4.31 1.00
N ILE A 113 -8.18 -3.26 0.22
CA ILE A 113 -8.01 -1.90 0.72
C ILE A 113 -9.22 -1.06 0.30
N GLU A 114 -9.78 -0.32 1.25
CA GLU A 114 -10.81 0.67 0.99
C GLU A 114 -10.21 2.06 1.21
N LEU A 115 -10.23 2.89 0.15
CA LEU A 115 -9.75 4.26 0.18
C LEU A 115 -10.91 5.21 0.47
N VAL A 116 -10.61 6.28 1.20
CA VAL A 116 -11.51 7.42 1.40
C VAL A 116 -10.99 8.62 0.62
N LYS A 117 -11.90 9.50 0.24
CA LYS A 117 -11.56 10.77 -0.40
C LYS A 117 -10.95 11.73 0.62
N ILE A 118 -9.93 12.46 0.20
CA ILE A 118 -9.31 13.52 1.00
C ILE A 118 -9.96 14.86 0.61
N GLU A 119 -10.44 15.61 1.61
CA GLU A 119 -11.06 16.94 1.47
C GLU A 119 -10.04 18.08 1.53
#